data_AF-D6K7F4-F1
#
_entry.id   AF-D6K7F4-F1
#
_cell.length_a   1.000
_cell.length_b   1.000
_cell.length_c   1.000
_cell.angle_alpha   90.00
_cell.angle_beta   90.00
_cell.angle_gamma   90.00
#
_symmetry.space_group_name_H-M   'P 1'
#
loop_
_entity.id
_entity.type
_entity.pdbx_description
1 polymer ?
#
loop_
_entity_poly.entity_id
_entity_poly.type
_entity_poly.pdbx_seq_one_letter_code
_entity_poly.pdbx_strand_id
1 'polypeptide(L)'
;MRLMRSFRAALTAAVTTAASVGLALSATGSAQAATPLPAHVFAPYFEAWTGESPAALAAQSGAKHLTMAFLQTASKGSCTPYWNGDTGMPIAASTFGSDIKTIQANGGDVIPSFGGYTADTTGTEIADSCTDVQQIAAAYEKVITTYDISRLDMDIEVDSLDNTAGIDRRNKAIKLVQDWAAANGRTVQFSYTLPTTTHGLADNGEALLRNAVSNGTRVDVVNLMTFDYYDNQSHDMAKDTQTAAQGLVDTLTELYPNKTSAQLWNMVGVTEMPGVDDFGPAETFSLANATTVYNWAVSKGINTLSFWALQRDNGSCAGGAAADNCSGIQQNTWDFTHIFAPFTGGGSTQPGNDFSVSLGSASGTVTAGQSATTSVKTAVTSGQAQTVNLSVSGAPAGVTASVSPSSVSAGGSATLTVATTSAAASGTYTLTVTGSSASGSHSATYTLT
;
A
#
# COMPACT_ATOMS: atom_id res chain seq x y z
N MET A 1 -84.75 52.93 26.66
CA MET A 1 -85.35 53.28 27.97
C MET A 1 -84.68 52.39 29.02
N ARG A 2 -84.10 53.00 30.08
CA ARG A 2 -83.59 52.37 31.33
C ARG A 2 -82.30 51.52 31.22
N LEU A 3 -81.17 52.02 31.73
CA LEU A 3 -80.64 51.87 33.13
C LEU A 3 -79.99 50.47 33.30
N MET A 4 -78.79 50.23 33.85
CA MET A 4 -78.08 50.90 34.94
C MET A 4 -76.67 50.26 35.13
N ARG A 5 -75.74 51.09 35.62
CA ARG A 5 -74.74 50.82 36.69
C ARG A 5 -73.54 49.88 36.45
N SER A 6 -72.37 50.53 36.29
CA SER A 6 -71.22 50.53 37.22
C SER A 6 -70.97 49.30 38.11
N PHE A 7 -69.79 48.68 37.99
CA PHE A 7 -68.64 48.89 38.89
C PHE A 7 -67.42 48.07 38.39
N ARG A 8 -66.23 48.64 38.60
CA ARG A 8 -64.90 48.05 38.31
C ARG A 8 -64.64 46.81 39.19
N ALA A 9 -64.02 45.76 38.65
CA ALA A 9 -62.62 45.36 38.94
C ALA A 9 -62.30 43.90 38.52
N ALA A 10 -61.10 43.77 37.93
CA ALA A 10 -60.21 42.60 37.89
C ALA A 10 -60.62 41.33 37.12
N LEU A 11 -59.98 41.09 35.96
CA LEU A 11 -58.88 40.11 35.89
C LEU A 11 -58.10 40.21 34.55
N THR A 12 -56.77 40.11 34.67
CA THR A 12 -55.78 39.67 33.67
C THR A 12 -55.49 40.55 32.45
N ALA A 13 -54.39 41.29 32.57
CA ALA A 13 -53.65 41.92 31.49
C ALA A 13 -52.89 40.87 30.66
N ALA A 14 -53.08 40.88 29.35
CA ALA A 14 -52.11 40.34 28.39
C ALA A 14 -51.15 41.48 28.02
N VAL A 15 -49.91 41.38 28.50
CA VAL A 15 -48.83 42.31 28.16
C VAL A 15 -48.17 41.82 26.88
N THR A 16 -48.15 42.70 25.89
CA THR A 16 -47.34 42.64 24.67
C THR A 16 -45.85 42.73 25.02
N THR A 17 -45.09 41.67 24.79
CA THR A 17 -43.63 41.71 24.78
C THR A 17 -43.10 41.66 23.35
N ALA A 18 -42.37 42.71 22.99
CA ALA A 18 -41.55 42.79 21.81
C ALA A 18 -40.48 41.67 21.83
N ALA A 19 -40.49 40.82 20.80
CA ALA A 19 -39.46 39.81 20.60
C ALA A 19 -38.33 40.41 19.74
N SER A 20 -37.42 41.11 20.41
CA SER A 20 -36.03 41.21 19.97
C SER A 20 -35.33 39.90 20.36
N VAL A 21 -35.29 38.93 19.44
CA VAL A 21 -34.47 37.71 19.55
C VAL A 21 -33.57 37.68 18.32
N GLY A 22 -32.27 37.60 18.60
CA GLY A 22 -31.21 37.96 17.68
C GLY A 22 -31.18 37.20 16.36
N LEU A 23 -30.84 37.93 15.30
CA LEU A 23 -30.04 37.37 14.21
C LEU A 23 -28.70 36.92 14.82
N ALA A 24 -28.69 35.70 15.36
CA ALA A 24 -27.46 34.93 15.34
C ALA A 24 -27.14 34.71 13.86
N LEU A 25 -26.10 35.38 13.39
CA LEU A 25 -25.36 34.95 12.22
C LEU A 25 -25.01 33.47 12.46
N SER A 26 -25.79 32.56 11.90
CA SER A 26 -25.30 31.25 11.53
C SER A 26 -24.22 31.53 10.50
N ALA A 27 -23.00 31.75 10.98
CA ALA A 27 -21.82 31.40 10.24
C ALA A 27 -22.02 29.94 9.86
N THR A 28 -22.51 29.70 8.64
CA THR A 28 -22.23 28.48 7.91
C THR A 28 -20.73 28.45 7.80
N GLY A 29 -20.06 27.95 8.85
CA GLY A 29 -18.66 27.63 8.77
C GLY A 29 -18.53 26.73 7.56
N SER A 30 -17.77 27.19 6.57
CA SER A 30 -17.34 26.36 5.45
C SER A 30 -16.90 25.04 6.07
N ALA A 31 -17.58 23.94 5.77
CA ALA A 31 -17.17 22.63 6.27
C ALA A 31 -15.69 22.50 5.90
N GLN A 32 -14.83 22.48 6.92
CA GLN A 32 -13.39 22.45 6.67
C GLN A 32 -13.14 21.21 5.80
N ALA A 33 -12.52 21.41 4.65
CA ALA A 33 -12.20 20.30 3.77
C ALA A 33 -11.15 19.44 4.45
N ALA A 34 -11.30 18.12 4.31
CA ALA A 34 -10.32 17.13 4.75
C ALA A 34 -8.90 17.55 4.39
N THR A 35 -7.95 17.23 5.27
CA THR A 35 -6.54 17.45 4.97
C THR A 35 -6.19 16.65 3.71
N PRO A 36 -5.65 17.28 2.63
CA PRO A 36 -5.26 16.54 1.45
C PRO A 36 -4.19 15.50 1.79
N LEU A 37 -4.32 14.30 1.21
CA LEU A 37 -3.26 13.31 1.28
C LEU A 37 -1.94 13.85 0.70
N PRO A 38 -0.78 13.41 1.22
CA PRO A 38 0.50 13.70 0.60
C PRO A 38 0.57 13.19 -0.85
N ALA A 39 1.45 13.78 -1.66
CA ALA A 39 1.63 13.38 -3.07
C ALA A 39 2.09 11.91 -3.21
N HIS A 40 2.89 11.44 -2.26
CA HIS A 40 3.31 10.06 -2.11
C HIS A 40 2.79 9.53 -0.78
N VAL A 41 2.02 8.44 -0.79
CA VAL A 41 1.37 7.89 0.39
C VAL A 41 1.61 6.39 0.48
N PHE A 42 2.01 5.92 1.66
CA PHE A 42 1.92 4.52 2.00
C PHE A 42 0.67 4.30 2.87
N ALA A 43 -0.28 3.50 2.37
CA ALA A 43 -1.56 3.26 3.01
C ALA A 43 -1.98 1.79 2.86
N PRO A 44 -1.41 0.87 3.69
CA PRO A 44 -1.73 -0.55 3.60
C PRO A 44 -3.21 -0.79 3.89
N TYR A 45 -3.75 -1.88 3.37
CA TYR A 45 -5.12 -2.28 3.65
C TYR A 45 -5.31 -2.64 5.12
N PHE A 46 -6.43 -2.25 5.69
CA PHE A 46 -6.90 -2.65 7.02
C PHE A 46 -8.22 -3.38 6.86
N GLU A 47 -8.27 -4.62 7.34
CA GLU A 47 -9.48 -5.44 7.32
C GLU A 47 -10.48 -4.96 8.38
N ALA A 48 -11.57 -4.30 7.98
CA ALA A 48 -12.50 -3.67 8.90
C ALA A 48 -13.38 -4.63 9.70
N TRP A 49 -13.38 -5.93 9.36
CA TRP A 49 -14.22 -6.95 10.00
C TRP A 49 -13.55 -7.66 11.18
N THR A 50 -12.26 -7.42 11.45
CA THR A 50 -11.55 -8.16 12.52
C THR A 50 -11.96 -7.75 13.93
N GLY A 51 -12.62 -6.59 14.08
CA GLY A 51 -12.97 -5.99 15.36
C GLY A 51 -11.80 -5.26 16.05
N GLU A 52 -10.64 -5.20 15.41
CA GLU A 52 -9.49 -4.43 15.88
C GLU A 52 -9.71 -2.92 15.68
N SER A 53 -8.97 -2.10 16.44
CA SER A 53 -8.99 -0.64 16.28
C SER A 53 -8.01 -0.22 15.18
N PRO A 54 -8.47 0.45 14.11
CA PRO A 54 -7.58 1.00 13.08
C PRO A 54 -6.53 1.94 13.67
N ALA A 55 -6.92 2.80 14.62
CA ALA A 55 -6.01 3.75 15.25
C ALA A 55 -4.94 3.05 16.11
N ALA A 56 -5.32 1.98 16.83
CA ALA A 56 -4.38 1.21 17.62
C ALA A 56 -3.37 0.47 16.74
N LEU A 57 -3.80 -0.13 15.63
CA LEU A 57 -2.91 -0.83 14.70
C LEU A 57 -2.00 0.15 13.96
N ALA A 58 -2.54 1.28 13.46
CA ALA A 58 -1.75 2.37 12.89
C ALA A 58 -0.64 2.87 13.84
N ALA A 59 -0.97 3.05 15.12
CA ALA A 59 0.01 3.50 16.12
C ALA A 59 1.08 2.45 16.42
N GLN A 60 0.72 1.16 16.41
CA GLN A 60 1.65 0.05 16.67
C GLN A 60 2.60 -0.21 15.50
N SER A 61 2.08 -0.18 14.28
CA SER A 61 2.82 -0.49 13.06
C SER A 61 3.62 0.71 12.53
N GLY A 62 3.19 1.93 12.86
CA GLY A 62 3.74 3.16 12.30
C GLY A 62 3.13 3.57 10.96
N ALA A 63 2.17 2.81 10.43
CA ALA A 63 1.39 3.20 9.26
C ALA A 63 0.47 4.38 9.63
N LYS A 64 0.78 5.57 9.11
CA LYS A 64 -0.02 6.78 9.37
C LYS A 64 -1.29 6.85 8.53
N HIS A 65 -1.29 6.25 7.35
CA HIS A 65 -2.46 6.20 6.49
C HIS A 65 -2.89 4.75 6.33
N LEU A 66 -4.19 4.51 6.20
CA LEU A 66 -4.75 3.17 6.01
C LEU A 66 -5.76 3.17 4.88
N THR A 67 -5.76 2.16 4.03
CA THR A 67 -6.86 1.87 3.11
C THR A 67 -7.82 0.93 3.81
N MET A 68 -9.04 1.36 4.12
CA MET A 68 -9.96 0.56 4.95
C MET A 68 -10.90 -0.28 4.08
N ALA A 69 -10.77 -1.61 4.18
CA ALA A 69 -11.53 -2.60 3.41
C ALA A 69 -12.69 -3.19 4.23
N PHE A 70 -13.89 -3.40 3.71
CA PHE A 70 -14.45 -2.81 2.50
C PHE A 70 -15.83 -2.20 2.80
N LEU A 71 -16.27 -1.28 1.96
CA LEU A 71 -17.62 -0.79 1.89
C LEU A 71 -18.37 -1.50 0.77
N GLN A 72 -19.47 -2.13 1.11
CA GLN A 72 -20.33 -2.84 0.16
C GLN A 72 -21.79 -2.79 0.63
N THR A 73 -22.71 -3.13 -0.24
CA THR A 73 -24.12 -3.25 0.14
C THR A 73 -24.38 -4.55 0.91
N ALA A 74 -25.39 -4.54 1.79
CA ALA A 74 -25.73 -5.75 2.57
C ALA A 74 -26.31 -6.88 1.70
N SER A 75 -26.85 -6.54 0.53
CA SER A 75 -27.41 -7.49 -0.42
C SER A 75 -27.53 -6.86 -1.81
N LYS A 76 -27.48 -7.71 -2.84
CA LYS A 76 -27.68 -7.30 -4.23
C LYS A 76 -29.03 -6.60 -4.41
N GLY A 77 -29.04 -5.49 -5.13
CA GLY A 77 -30.23 -4.66 -5.36
C GLY A 77 -30.40 -3.51 -4.35
N SER A 78 -29.54 -3.41 -3.35
CA SER A 78 -29.54 -2.32 -2.38
C SER A 78 -28.72 -1.11 -2.89
N CYS A 79 -29.08 0.08 -2.43
CA CYS A 79 -28.33 1.31 -2.64
C CYS A 79 -27.64 1.82 -1.37
N THR A 80 -27.68 1.05 -0.28
CA THR A 80 -27.07 1.45 1.00
C THR A 80 -25.83 0.61 1.28
N PRO A 81 -24.64 1.21 1.27
CA PRO A 81 -23.42 0.54 1.70
C PRO A 81 -23.23 0.58 3.22
N TYR A 82 -22.50 -0.42 3.70
CA TYR A 82 -22.08 -0.63 5.07
C TYR A 82 -20.63 -1.12 5.08
N TRP A 83 -19.93 -0.93 6.19
CA TRP A 83 -18.64 -1.61 6.38
C TRP A 83 -18.88 -3.12 6.41
N ASN A 84 -18.13 -3.86 5.61
CA ASN A 84 -18.25 -5.31 5.42
C ASN A 84 -19.66 -5.77 4.97
N GLY A 85 -20.49 -4.89 4.42
CA GLY A 85 -21.89 -5.18 4.12
C GLY A 85 -22.75 -5.45 5.37
N ASP A 86 -22.20 -5.24 6.57
CA ASP A 86 -22.89 -5.52 7.82
C ASP A 86 -23.78 -4.34 8.22
N THR A 87 -25.09 -4.58 8.28
CA THR A 87 -26.07 -3.57 8.72
C THR A 87 -25.82 -3.03 10.13
N GLY A 88 -25.08 -3.76 10.98
CA GLY A 88 -24.61 -3.31 12.29
C GLY A 88 -23.42 -2.35 12.26
N MET A 89 -22.77 -2.19 11.10
CA MET A 89 -21.63 -1.32 10.87
C MET A 89 -21.94 -0.23 9.82
N PRO A 90 -22.91 0.67 10.09
CA PRO A 90 -23.27 1.72 9.15
C PRO A 90 -22.14 2.75 8.96
N ILE A 91 -22.16 3.43 7.83
CA ILE A 91 -21.39 4.67 7.64
C ILE A 91 -21.97 5.73 8.59
N ALA A 92 -21.34 5.86 9.76
CA ALA A 92 -21.73 6.74 10.85
C ALA A 92 -20.54 6.99 11.79
N ALA A 93 -20.56 8.10 12.52
CA ALA A 93 -19.52 8.41 13.51
C ALA A 93 -19.39 7.35 14.63
N SER A 94 -20.45 6.57 14.88
CA SER A 94 -20.43 5.45 15.83
C SER A 94 -19.58 4.26 15.36
N THR A 95 -19.27 4.19 14.07
CA THR A 95 -18.52 3.11 13.44
C THR A 95 -17.22 3.69 12.91
N PHE A 96 -16.08 3.37 13.55
CA PHE A 96 -14.74 3.88 13.26
C PHE A 96 -14.51 5.41 13.40
N GLY A 97 -15.54 6.22 13.65
CA GLY A 97 -15.39 7.68 13.68
C GLY A 97 -14.38 8.18 14.73
N SER A 98 -14.25 7.52 15.88
CA SER A 98 -13.22 7.84 16.88
C SER A 98 -11.81 7.44 16.45
N ASP A 99 -11.66 6.27 15.81
CA ASP A 99 -10.36 5.80 15.32
C ASP A 99 -9.84 6.68 14.19
N ILE A 100 -10.71 6.98 13.21
CA ILE A 100 -10.36 7.83 12.06
C ILE A 100 -9.94 9.22 12.54
N LYS A 101 -10.68 9.83 13.46
CA LYS A 101 -10.29 11.12 14.07
C LYS A 101 -8.96 11.05 14.82
N THR A 102 -8.67 9.92 15.45
CA THR A 102 -7.38 9.72 16.15
C THR A 102 -6.23 9.63 15.16
N ILE A 103 -6.41 8.90 14.05
CA ILE A 103 -5.43 8.84 12.95
C ILE A 103 -5.20 10.24 12.36
N GLN A 104 -6.28 10.95 12.05
CA GLN A 104 -6.23 12.32 11.52
C GLN A 104 -5.51 13.29 12.47
N ALA A 105 -5.80 13.22 13.77
CA ALA A 105 -5.13 14.03 14.78
C ALA A 105 -3.62 13.74 14.90
N ASN A 106 -3.19 12.54 14.52
CA ASN A 106 -1.79 12.12 14.50
C ASN A 106 -1.07 12.38 13.16
N GLY A 107 -1.69 13.17 12.27
CA GLY A 107 -1.11 13.56 10.98
C GLY A 107 -1.20 12.47 9.90
N GLY A 108 -2.12 11.53 10.07
CA GLY A 108 -2.53 10.54 9.09
C GLY A 108 -3.88 10.84 8.47
N ASP A 109 -4.42 9.89 7.72
CA ASP A 109 -5.83 9.87 7.27
C ASP A 109 -6.20 8.44 6.84
N VAL A 110 -7.46 8.17 6.54
CA VAL A 110 -7.89 6.88 5.97
C VAL A 110 -8.42 7.03 4.55
N ILE A 111 -8.35 5.94 3.78
CA ILE A 111 -8.90 5.81 2.43
C ILE A 111 -9.94 4.69 2.48
N PRO A 112 -11.24 4.99 2.69
CA PRO A 112 -12.28 3.97 2.62
C PRO A 112 -12.35 3.37 1.22
N SER A 113 -12.27 2.04 1.15
CA SER A 113 -12.29 1.28 -0.09
C SER A 113 -13.66 0.60 -0.29
N PHE A 114 -14.22 0.74 -1.48
CA PHE A 114 -15.45 0.08 -1.92
C PHE A 114 -15.13 -1.12 -2.80
N GLY A 115 -15.90 -2.20 -2.65
CA GLY A 115 -15.75 -3.40 -3.48
C GLY A 115 -14.97 -4.50 -2.78
N GLY A 116 -13.97 -5.05 -3.47
CA GLY A 116 -13.21 -6.22 -3.05
C GLY A 116 -13.86 -7.54 -3.47
N TYR A 117 -13.06 -8.60 -3.57
CA TYR A 117 -13.44 -9.92 -4.10
C TYR A 117 -14.84 -10.42 -3.69
N THR A 118 -15.19 -10.33 -2.40
CA THR A 118 -16.50 -10.79 -1.91
C THR A 118 -17.64 -9.92 -2.45
N ALA A 119 -17.48 -8.60 -2.47
CA ALA A 119 -18.52 -7.69 -2.95
C ALA A 119 -18.79 -7.92 -4.44
N ASP A 120 -17.74 -8.16 -5.20
CA ASP A 120 -17.74 -8.24 -6.65
C ASP A 120 -18.35 -9.57 -7.12
N THR A 121 -17.95 -10.68 -6.51
CA THR A 121 -18.52 -12.02 -6.81
C THR A 121 -19.96 -12.22 -6.30
N THR A 122 -20.42 -11.40 -5.36
CA THR A 122 -21.80 -11.49 -4.82
C THR A 122 -22.74 -10.43 -5.40
N GLY A 123 -22.25 -9.55 -6.26
CA GLY A 123 -23.01 -8.43 -6.81
C GLY A 123 -23.47 -7.44 -5.75
N THR A 124 -22.71 -7.31 -4.66
CA THR A 124 -22.95 -6.37 -3.57
C THR A 124 -22.05 -5.13 -3.60
N GLU A 125 -21.06 -5.07 -4.50
CA GLU A 125 -20.41 -3.81 -4.88
C GLU A 125 -21.49 -2.78 -5.25
N ILE A 126 -21.32 -1.53 -4.81
CA ILE A 126 -22.43 -0.56 -4.83
C ILE A 126 -22.90 -0.24 -6.25
N ALA A 127 -21.99 -0.14 -7.20
CA ALA A 127 -22.32 0.05 -8.59
C ALA A 127 -22.72 -1.25 -9.30
N ASP A 128 -22.65 -2.43 -8.70
CA ASP A 128 -23.29 -3.65 -9.22
C ASP A 128 -24.67 -3.87 -8.62
N SER A 129 -24.85 -3.43 -7.38
CA SER A 129 -26.06 -3.60 -6.59
C SER A 129 -27.12 -2.52 -6.88
N CYS A 130 -26.74 -1.25 -7.00
CA CYS A 130 -27.65 -0.11 -7.10
C CYS A 130 -27.75 0.48 -8.52
N THR A 131 -28.91 0.43 -9.18
CA THR A 131 -29.04 0.93 -10.56
C THR A 131 -29.17 2.46 -10.69
N ASP A 132 -29.29 3.17 -9.57
CA ASP A 132 -29.47 4.63 -9.52
C ASP A 132 -28.13 5.34 -9.26
N VAL A 133 -27.64 6.05 -10.29
CA VAL A 133 -26.35 6.77 -10.27
C VAL A 133 -26.31 7.84 -9.18
N GLN A 134 -27.43 8.51 -8.92
CA GLN A 134 -27.53 9.59 -7.93
C GLN A 134 -27.47 9.02 -6.52
N GLN A 135 -28.07 7.85 -6.29
CA GLN A 135 -27.95 7.16 -5.00
C GLN A 135 -26.54 6.61 -4.77
N ILE A 136 -25.85 6.11 -5.80
CA ILE A 136 -24.44 5.73 -5.70
C ILE A 136 -23.59 6.96 -5.32
N ALA A 137 -23.77 8.09 -6.01
CA ALA A 137 -23.05 9.33 -5.70
C ALA A 137 -23.32 9.82 -4.27
N ALA A 138 -24.58 9.81 -3.83
CA ALA A 138 -24.96 10.17 -2.47
C ALA A 138 -24.31 9.25 -1.41
N ALA A 139 -24.10 7.98 -1.72
CA ALA A 139 -23.42 7.06 -0.83
C ALA A 139 -21.93 7.37 -0.70
N TYR A 140 -21.25 7.70 -1.81
CA TYR A 140 -19.86 8.19 -1.78
C TYR A 140 -19.74 9.51 -0.99
N GLU A 141 -20.61 10.49 -1.25
CA GLU A 141 -20.67 11.76 -0.50
C GLU A 141 -20.88 11.53 1.00
N LYS A 142 -21.74 10.56 1.37
CA LYS A 142 -21.98 10.21 2.77
C LYS A 142 -20.71 9.74 3.46
N VAL A 143 -19.90 8.88 2.83
CA VAL A 143 -18.61 8.45 3.40
C VAL A 143 -17.67 9.63 3.58
N ILE A 144 -17.48 10.41 2.51
CA ILE A 144 -16.60 11.59 2.48
C ILE A 144 -16.95 12.58 3.59
N THR A 145 -18.24 12.84 3.79
CA THR A 145 -18.70 13.82 4.78
C THR A 145 -18.76 13.28 6.20
N THR A 146 -19.06 11.98 6.39
CA THR A 146 -19.14 11.36 7.71
C THR A 146 -17.77 11.30 8.40
N TYR A 147 -16.73 10.98 7.63
CA TYR A 147 -15.39 10.76 8.16
C TYR A 147 -14.38 11.86 7.80
N ASP A 148 -14.82 12.89 7.07
CA ASP A 148 -13.98 13.98 6.57
C ASP A 148 -12.77 13.49 5.77
N ILE A 149 -13.05 12.80 4.66
CA ILE A 149 -12.04 12.08 3.88
C ILE A 149 -11.67 12.85 2.59
N SER A 150 -10.40 12.74 2.18
CA SER A 150 -9.89 13.35 0.95
C SER A 150 -9.67 12.38 -0.23
N ARG A 151 -9.76 11.05 -0.02
CA ARG A 151 -9.70 10.04 -1.09
C ARG A 151 -10.63 8.85 -0.82
N LEU A 152 -11.33 8.39 -1.85
CA LEU A 152 -12.00 7.09 -1.85
C LEU A 152 -11.24 6.13 -2.77
N ASP A 153 -11.26 4.85 -2.42
CA ASP A 153 -10.73 3.77 -3.23
C ASP A 153 -11.84 2.88 -3.78
N MET A 154 -11.72 2.51 -5.06
CA MET A 154 -12.64 1.63 -5.77
C MET A 154 -11.85 0.36 -6.10
N ASP A 155 -11.98 -0.65 -5.25
CA ASP A 155 -11.34 -1.95 -5.44
C ASP A 155 -12.25 -2.83 -6.28
N ILE A 156 -11.97 -2.89 -7.59
CA ILE A 156 -12.83 -3.51 -8.60
C ILE A 156 -12.10 -4.68 -9.23
N GLU A 157 -12.66 -5.86 -9.04
CA GLU A 157 -12.09 -7.15 -9.35
C GLU A 157 -13.09 -7.99 -10.14
N VAL A 158 -12.61 -9.11 -10.69
CA VAL A 158 -13.42 -10.25 -11.18
C VAL A 158 -14.69 -9.85 -11.96
N ASP A 159 -15.87 -10.35 -11.55
CA ASP A 159 -17.17 -10.11 -12.17
C ASP A 159 -17.52 -8.62 -12.33
N SER A 160 -17.08 -7.77 -11.41
CA SER A 160 -17.35 -6.32 -11.46
C SER A 160 -16.55 -5.60 -12.56
N LEU A 161 -15.43 -6.17 -13.02
CA LEU A 161 -14.69 -5.69 -14.19
C LEU A 161 -15.36 -6.04 -15.52
N ASP A 162 -16.16 -7.11 -15.55
CA ASP A 162 -16.89 -7.53 -16.75
C ASP A 162 -18.31 -6.91 -16.81
N ASN A 163 -18.81 -6.38 -15.69
CA ASN A 163 -20.08 -5.67 -15.62
C ASN A 163 -19.99 -4.23 -16.18
N THR A 164 -20.00 -4.11 -17.51
CA THR A 164 -19.94 -2.81 -18.21
C THR A 164 -21.02 -1.81 -17.77
N ALA A 165 -22.22 -2.25 -17.38
CA ALA A 165 -23.27 -1.38 -16.87
C ALA A 165 -22.99 -0.90 -15.44
N GLY A 166 -22.31 -1.71 -14.62
CA GLY A 166 -21.80 -1.31 -13.30
C GLY A 166 -20.69 -0.28 -13.41
N ILE A 167 -19.69 -0.56 -14.25
CA ILE A 167 -18.59 0.36 -14.56
C ILE A 167 -19.10 1.75 -14.97
N ASP A 168 -20.04 1.80 -15.91
CA ASP A 168 -20.57 3.08 -16.41
C ASP A 168 -21.31 3.86 -15.33
N ARG A 169 -22.11 3.18 -14.48
CA ARG A 169 -22.78 3.81 -13.34
C ARG A 169 -21.79 4.32 -12.30
N ARG A 170 -20.77 3.52 -11.97
CA ARG A 170 -19.70 3.87 -11.02
C ARG A 170 -18.99 5.15 -11.46
N ASN A 171 -18.53 5.19 -12.71
CA ASN A 171 -17.78 6.32 -13.24
C ASN A 171 -18.64 7.59 -13.32
N LYS A 172 -19.91 7.48 -13.74
CA LYS A 172 -20.86 8.61 -13.70
C LYS A 172 -21.11 9.12 -12.28
N ALA A 173 -21.28 8.22 -11.31
CA ALA A 173 -21.46 8.59 -9.92
C ALA A 173 -20.22 9.31 -9.37
N ILE A 174 -19.02 8.79 -9.64
CA ILE A 174 -17.76 9.44 -9.25
C ILE A 174 -17.66 10.85 -9.86
N LYS A 175 -18.04 11.03 -11.13
CA LYS A 175 -18.05 12.35 -11.76
C LYS A 175 -18.98 13.34 -11.05
N LEU A 176 -20.17 12.89 -10.64
CA LEU A 176 -21.10 13.71 -9.84
C LEU A 176 -20.47 14.13 -8.52
N VAL A 177 -19.79 13.21 -7.83
CA VAL A 177 -19.11 13.51 -6.54
C VAL A 177 -17.95 14.48 -6.75
N GLN A 178 -17.19 14.34 -7.85
CA GLN A 178 -16.11 15.28 -8.18
C GLN A 178 -16.64 16.70 -8.43
N ASP A 179 -17.76 16.83 -9.14
CA ASP A 179 -18.41 18.12 -9.38
C ASP A 179 -18.99 18.72 -8.10
N TRP A 180 -19.64 17.88 -7.28
CA TRP A 180 -20.14 18.27 -5.96
C TRP A 180 -18.99 18.77 -5.08
N ALA A 181 -17.88 18.03 -5.00
CA ALA A 181 -16.74 18.41 -4.18
C ALA A 181 -16.16 19.75 -4.63
N ALA A 182 -15.93 19.93 -5.94
CA ALA A 182 -15.43 21.18 -6.49
C ALA A 182 -16.38 22.37 -6.19
N ALA A 183 -17.70 22.18 -6.36
CA ALA A 183 -18.70 23.19 -6.05
C ALA A 183 -18.74 23.58 -4.55
N ASN A 184 -18.31 22.68 -3.67
CA ASN A 184 -18.24 22.90 -2.22
C ASN A 184 -16.82 23.27 -1.73
N GLY A 185 -15.89 23.61 -2.64
CA GLY A 185 -14.52 23.98 -2.28
C GLY A 185 -13.71 22.84 -1.66
N ARG A 186 -14.10 21.59 -1.96
CA ARG A 186 -13.41 20.37 -1.53
C ARG A 186 -12.59 19.79 -2.69
N THR A 187 -11.46 19.19 -2.33
CA THR A 187 -10.72 18.30 -3.21
C THR A 187 -10.91 16.88 -2.70
N VAL A 188 -11.45 16.02 -3.57
CA VAL A 188 -11.55 14.57 -3.31
C VAL A 188 -10.88 13.82 -4.44
N GLN A 189 -10.06 12.84 -4.10
CA GLN A 189 -9.40 11.93 -5.03
C GLN A 189 -10.14 10.60 -5.13
N PHE A 190 -10.05 9.97 -6.29
CA PHE A 190 -10.52 8.61 -6.52
C PHE A 190 -9.38 7.72 -7.01
N SER A 191 -9.06 6.69 -6.24
CA SER A 191 -8.22 5.59 -6.67
C SER A 191 -9.07 4.44 -7.19
N TYR A 192 -8.53 3.73 -8.18
CA TYR A 192 -9.04 2.43 -8.59
C TYR A 192 -7.98 1.39 -8.25
N THR A 193 -8.28 0.49 -7.32
CA THR A 193 -7.47 -0.71 -7.11
C THR A 193 -7.96 -1.79 -8.07
N LEU A 194 -7.05 -2.31 -8.89
CA LEU A 194 -7.38 -3.22 -9.99
C LEU A 194 -6.40 -4.40 -10.03
N PRO A 195 -6.88 -5.61 -10.33
CA PRO A 195 -6.01 -6.74 -10.62
C PRO A 195 -5.20 -6.48 -11.89
N THR A 196 -4.00 -7.05 -11.94
CA THR A 196 -3.05 -6.86 -13.05
C THR A 196 -2.49 -8.19 -13.53
N THR A 197 -2.02 -8.21 -14.76
CA THR A 197 -1.02 -9.20 -15.18
C THR A 197 0.38 -8.71 -14.81
N THR A 198 1.39 -9.55 -14.96
CA THR A 198 2.81 -9.15 -14.81
C THR A 198 3.27 -8.08 -15.81
N HIS A 199 2.44 -7.72 -16.79
CA HIS A 199 2.73 -6.74 -17.84
C HIS A 199 1.72 -5.58 -17.90
N GLY A 200 0.85 -5.44 -16.91
CA GLY A 200 -0.14 -4.36 -16.81
C GLY A 200 -1.57 -4.86 -16.77
N LEU A 201 -2.53 -3.94 -16.85
CA LEU A 201 -3.94 -4.26 -16.78
C LEU A 201 -4.38 -5.21 -17.91
N ALA A 202 -5.31 -6.11 -17.58
CA ALA A 202 -6.06 -6.84 -18.60
C ALA A 202 -7.07 -5.92 -19.32
N ASP A 203 -7.58 -6.37 -20.46
CA ASP A 203 -8.50 -5.60 -21.33
C ASP A 203 -9.71 -5.00 -20.59
N ASN A 204 -10.26 -5.73 -19.61
CA ASN A 204 -11.41 -5.29 -18.83
C ASN A 204 -11.06 -4.16 -17.83
N GLY A 205 -9.91 -4.25 -17.15
CA GLY A 205 -9.35 -3.16 -16.34
C GLY A 205 -9.07 -1.91 -17.18
N GLU A 206 -8.51 -2.06 -18.37
CA GLU A 206 -8.33 -0.93 -19.28
C GLU A 206 -9.65 -0.36 -19.78
N ALA A 207 -10.65 -1.21 -20.06
CA ALA A 207 -11.98 -0.79 -20.48
C ALA A 207 -12.69 0.05 -19.41
N LEU A 208 -12.50 -0.29 -18.13
CA LEU A 208 -12.97 0.50 -17.01
C LEU A 208 -12.37 1.91 -17.05
N LEU A 209 -11.05 2.04 -17.24
CA LEU A 209 -10.38 3.35 -17.32
C LEU A 209 -10.80 4.15 -18.56
N ARG A 210 -10.95 3.49 -19.72
CA ARG A 210 -11.51 4.10 -20.94
C ARG A 210 -12.91 4.65 -20.69
N ASN A 211 -13.76 3.89 -19.99
CA ASN A 211 -15.10 4.36 -19.63
C ASN A 211 -15.04 5.59 -18.70
N ALA A 212 -14.14 5.60 -17.71
CA ALA A 212 -13.96 6.76 -16.82
C ALA A 212 -13.61 8.02 -17.62
N VAL A 213 -12.62 7.94 -18.53
CA VAL A 213 -12.25 9.04 -19.43
C VAL A 213 -13.43 9.50 -20.28
N SER A 214 -14.20 8.56 -20.84
CA SER A 214 -15.36 8.88 -21.68
C SER A 214 -16.49 9.60 -20.94
N ASN A 215 -16.64 9.31 -19.64
CA ASN A 215 -17.61 9.97 -18.75
C ASN A 215 -17.07 11.29 -18.16
N GLY A 216 -15.84 11.68 -18.50
CA GLY A 216 -15.17 12.86 -17.94
C GLY A 216 -14.78 12.70 -16.48
N THR A 217 -14.78 11.47 -15.96
CA THR A 217 -14.39 11.12 -14.60
C THR A 217 -12.88 11.24 -14.47
N ARG A 218 -12.41 12.04 -13.51
CA ARG A 218 -10.98 12.17 -13.25
C ARG A 218 -10.50 10.91 -12.51
N VAL A 219 -9.52 10.21 -13.05
CA VAL A 219 -8.80 9.14 -12.36
C VAL A 219 -7.59 9.76 -11.67
N ASP A 220 -7.51 9.68 -10.34
CA ASP A 220 -6.41 10.27 -9.58
C ASP A 220 -5.28 9.26 -9.36
N VAL A 221 -5.62 8.01 -9.05
CA VAL A 221 -4.67 6.89 -8.91
C VAL A 221 -5.24 5.63 -9.55
N VAL A 222 -4.39 4.87 -10.24
CA VAL A 222 -4.64 3.47 -10.61
C VAL A 222 -3.65 2.63 -9.84
N ASN A 223 -4.15 1.85 -8.90
CA ASN A 223 -3.42 1.10 -7.92
C ASN A 223 -3.44 -0.39 -8.31
N LEU A 224 -2.32 -0.93 -8.76
CA LEU A 224 -2.27 -2.31 -9.25
C LEU A 224 -2.13 -3.29 -8.09
N MET A 225 -2.92 -4.35 -8.06
CA MET A 225 -2.66 -5.52 -7.21
C MET A 225 -1.65 -6.42 -7.90
N THR A 226 -0.39 -6.36 -7.47
CA THR A 226 0.76 -7.03 -8.11
C THR A 226 1.09 -8.39 -7.47
N PHE A 227 0.04 -9.17 -7.25
CA PHE A 227 0.05 -10.51 -6.67
C PHE A 227 -1.13 -11.30 -7.25
N ASP A 228 -1.22 -12.60 -6.93
CA ASP A 228 -2.31 -13.47 -7.37
C ASP A 228 -2.44 -13.52 -8.91
N TYR A 229 -1.32 -13.74 -9.62
CA TYR A 229 -1.34 -13.80 -11.08
C TYR A 229 -2.05 -15.06 -11.61
N TYR A 230 -2.13 -16.13 -10.81
CA TYR A 230 -2.82 -17.40 -11.12
C TYR A 230 -2.45 -18.02 -12.49
N ASP A 231 -1.25 -17.72 -13.02
CA ASP A 231 -0.81 -18.11 -14.35
C ASP A 231 0.00 -19.43 -14.37
N ASN A 232 0.10 -20.09 -13.21
CA ASN A 232 0.88 -21.30 -12.99
C ASN A 232 2.39 -21.16 -13.22
N GLN A 233 2.94 -19.96 -13.02
CA GLN A 233 4.37 -19.69 -13.07
C GLN A 233 4.95 -19.37 -11.69
N SER A 234 6.29 -19.37 -11.63
CA SER A 234 7.02 -18.78 -10.51
C SER A 234 7.42 -17.36 -10.89
N HIS A 235 7.27 -16.45 -9.94
CA HIS A 235 7.38 -15.01 -10.18
C HIS A 235 8.51 -14.38 -9.39
N ASP A 236 9.09 -13.31 -9.96
CA ASP A 236 9.96 -12.39 -9.23
C ASP A 236 9.10 -11.17 -8.92
N MET A 237 8.39 -11.23 -7.78
CA MET A 237 7.33 -10.29 -7.47
C MET A 237 7.75 -8.82 -7.57
N ALA A 238 8.99 -8.48 -7.20
CA ALA A 238 9.47 -7.11 -7.35
C ALA A 238 9.66 -6.70 -8.81
N LYS A 239 10.16 -7.60 -9.65
CA LYS A 239 10.31 -7.35 -11.09
C LYS A 239 8.95 -7.29 -11.76
N ASP A 240 8.04 -8.20 -11.43
CA ASP A 240 6.71 -8.27 -12.01
C ASP A 240 5.88 -7.03 -11.65
N THR A 241 6.02 -6.52 -10.43
CA THR A 241 5.49 -5.21 -10.03
C THR A 241 5.98 -4.08 -10.94
N GLN A 242 7.28 -4.03 -11.21
CA GLN A 242 7.89 -2.97 -12.03
C GLN A 242 7.44 -3.05 -13.49
N THR A 243 7.32 -4.25 -14.04
CA THR A 243 6.87 -4.46 -15.41
C THR A 243 5.38 -4.21 -15.56
N ALA A 244 4.56 -4.62 -14.59
CA ALA A 244 3.14 -4.34 -14.57
C ALA A 244 2.86 -2.84 -14.51
N ALA A 245 3.57 -2.12 -13.64
CA ALA A 245 3.45 -0.68 -13.52
C ALA A 245 3.92 0.08 -14.77
N GLN A 246 4.95 -0.42 -15.47
CA GLN A 246 5.34 0.15 -16.77
C GLN A 246 4.23 -0.06 -17.81
N GLY A 247 3.63 -1.25 -17.88
CA GLY A 247 2.50 -1.50 -18.77
C GLY A 247 1.31 -0.59 -18.49
N LEU A 248 0.99 -0.35 -17.22
CA LEU A 248 -0.02 0.64 -16.83
C LEU A 248 0.34 2.06 -17.33
N VAL A 249 1.60 2.48 -17.22
CA VAL A 249 2.01 3.80 -17.73
C VAL A 249 1.84 3.90 -19.25
N ASP A 250 2.06 2.80 -19.98
CA ASP A 250 1.83 2.75 -21.42
C ASP A 250 0.33 2.93 -21.72
N THR A 251 -0.56 2.19 -21.04
CA THR A 251 -2.02 2.40 -21.12
C THR A 251 -2.42 3.84 -20.76
N LEU A 252 -1.88 4.40 -19.67
CA LEU A 252 -2.19 5.76 -19.24
C LEU A 252 -1.68 6.82 -20.24
N THR A 253 -0.59 6.54 -20.96
CA THR A 253 -0.08 7.42 -22.02
C THR A 253 -1.10 7.56 -23.15
N GLU A 254 -1.75 6.46 -23.54
CA GLU A 254 -2.81 6.46 -24.54
C GLU A 254 -4.06 7.20 -24.06
N LEU A 255 -4.46 6.98 -22.80
CA LEU A 255 -5.64 7.61 -22.21
C LEU A 255 -5.46 9.11 -21.95
N TYR A 256 -4.23 9.54 -21.64
CA TYR A 256 -3.92 10.90 -21.22
C TYR A 256 -2.70 11.47 -21.98
N PRO A 257 -2.79 11.65 -23.31
CA PRO A 257 -1.64 12.02 -24.15
C PRO A 257 -1.06 13.41 -23.84
N ASN A 258 -1.77 14.23 -23.06
CA ASN A 258 -1.33 15.57 -22.66
C ASN A 258 -0.59 15.57 -21.30
N LYS A 259 -0.49 14.44 -20.59
CA LYS A 259 0.26 14.33 -19.34
C LYS A 259 1.72 14.03 -19.63
N THR A 260 2.60 14.61 -18.82
CA THR A 260 4.03 14.26 -18.81
C THR A 260 4.25 12.88 -18.19
N SER A 261 5.39 12.25 -18.50
CA SER A 261 5.75 10.96 -17.88
C SER A 261 5.73 11.01 -16.34
N ALA A 262 6.21 12.10 -15.72
CA ALA A 262 6.16 12.26 -14.26
C ALA A 262 4.72 12.32 -13.72
N GLN A 263 3.80 12.96 -14.45
CA GLN A 263 2.38 12.99 -14.07
C GLN A 263 1.71 11.63 -14.24
N LEU A 264 2.10 10.85 -15.24
CA LEU A 264 1.60 9.48 -15.46
C LEU A 264 2.11 8.53 -14.37
N TRP A 265 3.40 8.59 -14.03
CA TRP A 265 3.94 7.83 -12.91
C TRP A 265 3.28 8.21 -11.59
N ASN A 266 3.02 9.50 -11.35
CA ASN A 266 2.29 9.96 -10.18
C ASN A 266 0.79 9.60 -10.18
N MET A 267 0.27 8.90 -11.20
CA MET A 267 -1.04 8.25 -11.17
C MET A 267 -0.94 6.76 -10.80
N VAL A 268 0.26 6.17 -10.75
CA VAL A 268 0.45 4.75 -10.43
C VAL A 268 0.43 4.55 -8.92
N GLY A 269 -0.27 3.52 -8.47
CA GLY A 269 -0.07 2.89 -7.18
C GLY A 269 0.25 1.41 -7.37
N VAL A 270 0.89 0.79 -6.37
CA VAL A 270 1.03 -0.68 -6.30
C VAL A 270 0.63 -1.17 -4.90
N THR A 271 -0.16 -2.24 -4.87
CA THR A 271 -0.55 -3.00 -3.69
C THR A 271 0.11 -4.37 -3.80
N GLU A 272 0.96 -4.69 -2.84
CA GLU A 272 1.61 -6.00 -2.74
C GLU A 272 0.81 -6.93 -1.83
N MET A 273 1.07 -8.24 -1.85
CA MET A 273 0.59 -9.15 -0.80
C MET A 273 1.80 -9.67 -0.01
N PRO A 274 2.03 -9.24 1.26
CA PRO A 274 3.26 -9.59 1.97
C PRO A 274 3.39 -11.09 2.20
N GLY A 275 4.58 -11.62 1.94
CA GLY A 275 4.87 -13.05 2.06
C GLY A 275 4.18 -13.89 1.00
N VAL A 276 3.65 -15.05 1.38
CA VAL A 276 2.99 -16.00 0.47
C VAL A 276 1.60 -15.47 0.12
N ASP A 277 1.26 -15.41 -1.16
CA ASP A 277 -0.07 -15.02 -1.63
C ASP A 277 -1.01 -16.22 -1.82
N ASP A 278 -2.21 -15.97 -2.33
CA ASP A 278 -3.27 -16.98 -2.43
C ASP A 278 -2.98 -18.03 -3.52
N PHE A 279 -2.16 -17.72 -4.51
CA PHE A 279 -1.64 -18.72 -5.45
C PHE A 279 -0.64 -19.68 -4.76
N GLY A 280 0.16 -19.15 -3.84
CA GLY A 280 1.01 -19.93 -2.94
C GLY A 280 2.50 -19.63 -3.11
N PRO A 281 3.42 -20.52 -2.68
CA PRO A 281 4.83 -20.17 -2.51
C PRO A 281 5.59 -19.88 -3.82
N ALA A 282 4.96 -20.07 -4.98
CA ALA A 282 5.49 -19.63 -6.28
C ALA A 282 5.42 -18.11 -6.46
N GLU A 283 4.52 -17.46 -5.73
CA GLU A 283 4.34 -16.02 -5.62
C GLU A 283 4.54 -15.62 -4.14
N THR A 284 5.80 -15.35 -3.78
CA THR A 284 6.16 -14.91 -2.43
C THR A 284 6.82 -13.54 -2.48
N PHE A 285 6.13 -12.53 -1.98
CA PHE A 285 6.65 -11.19 -1.84
C PHE A 285 7.50 -11.08 -0.57
N SER A 286 8.82 -11.21 -0.71
CA SER A 286 9.76 -11.17 0.42
C SER A 286 10.09 -9.75 0.90
N LEU A 287 10.71 -9.62 2.07
CA LEU A 287 11.25 -8.33 2.56
C LEU A 287 12.28 -7.70 1.60
N ALA A 288 13.02 -8.53 0.85
CA ALA A 288 13.93 -8.06 -0.19
C ALA A 288 13.17 -7.49 -1.39
N ASN A 289 12.02 -8.10 -1.76
CA ASN A 289 11.14 -7.54 -2.78
C ASN A 289 10.55 -6.20 -2.32
N ALA A 290 10.08 -6.11 -1.07
CA ALA A 290 9.60 -4.86 -0.48
C ALA A 290 10.65 -3.75 -0.58
N THR A 291 11.89 -4.03 -0.17
CA THR A 291 12.96 -3.03 -0.26
C THR A 291 13.23 -2.61 -1.72
N THR A 292 13.17 -3.56 -2.66
CA THR A 292 13.35 -3.30 -4.10
C THR A 292 12.23 -2.42 -4.66
N VAL A 293 10.97 -2.76 -4.39
CA VAL A 293 9.78 -2.01 -4.82
C VAL A 293 9.78 -0.61 -4.20
N TYR A 294 10.09 -0.47 -2.92
CA TYR A 294 10.19 0.84 -2.27
C TYR A 294 11.17 1.76 -3.02
N ASN A 295 12.40 1.28 -3.28
CA ASN A 295 13.43 2.09 -3.93
C ASN A 295 13.02 2.47 -5.35
N TRP A 296 12.42 1.53 -6.08
CA TRP A 296 11.88 1.77 -7.41
C TRP A 296 10.74 2.81 -7.37
N ALA A 297 9.78 2.66 -6.46
CA ALA A 297 8.62 3.54 -6.29
C ALA A 297 9.05 4.99 -6.01
N VAL A 298 10.02 5.18 -5.12
CA VAL A 298 10.64 6.49 -4.86
C VAL A 298 11.32 7.03 -6.11
N SER A 299 12.07 6.20 -6.84
CA SER A 299 12.80 6.63 -8.05
C SER A 299 11.87 7.05 -9.19
N LYS A 300 10.71 6.41 -9.31
CA LYS A 300 9.69 6.71 -10.33
C LYS A 300 8.77 7.85 -9.92
N GLY A 301 8.63 8.09 -8.61
CA GLY A 301 7.68 9.06 -8.08
C GLY A 301 6.23 8.61 -8.24
N ILE A 302 5.95 7.33 -7.95
CA ILE A 302 4.58 6.80 -7.99
C ILE A 302 3.72 7.41 -6.87
N ASN A 303 2.39 7.36 -6.98
CA ASN A 303 1.50 7.94 -5.97
C ASN A 303 1.44 7.12 -4.67
N THR A 304 1.21 5.81 -4.80
CA THR A 304 0.77 4.98 -3.69
C THR A 304 1.64 3.73 -3.58
N LEU A 305 2.13 3.46 -2.39
CA LEU A 305 2.49 2.11 -1.97
C LEU A 305 1.40 1.59 -1.03
N SER A 306 1.01 0.35 -1.19
CA SER A 306 0.07 -0.33 -0.32
C SER A 306 0.45 -1.80 -0.23
N PHE A 307 -0.23 -2.52 0.65
CA PHE A 307 -0.23 -3.97 0.62
C PHE A 307 -1.50 -4.54 1.26
N TRP A 308 -1.85 -5.77 0.87
CA TRP A 308 -2.89 -6.60 1.47
C TRP A 308 -2.27 -7.60 2.46
N ALA A 309 -2.39 -7.44 3.77
CA ALA A 309 -3.02 -6.36 4.53
C ALA A 309 -2.22 -6.11 5.81
N LEU A 310 -2.50 -5.03 6.55
CA LEU A 310 -1.78 -4.65 7.75
C LEU A 310 -1.74 -5.81 8.75
N GLN A 311 -2.87 -6.47 9.01
CA GLN A 311 -2.97 -7.63 9.90
C GLN A 311 -2.07 -8.81 9.48
N ARG A 312 -1.73 -8.93 8.19
CA ARG A 312 -0.83 -9.98 7.67
C ARG A 312 0.64 -9.73 7.97
N ASP A 313 1.04 -8.51 8.34
CA ASP A 313 2.44 -8.10 8.50
C ASP A 313 3.10 -8.62 9.78
N ASN A 314 3.16 -9.94 9.92
CA ASN A 314 3.85 -10.64 11.00
C ASN A 314 4.25 -12.06 10.61
N GLY A 315 5.34 -12.55 11.21
CA GLY A 315 5.94 -13.85 10.89
C GLY A 315 5.52 -15.00 11.81
N SER A 316 4.34 -14.92 12.45
CA SER A 316 3.91 -15.94 13.42
C SER A 316 3.61 -17.31 12.80
N CYS A 317 3.55 -17.41 11.47
CA CYS A 317 3.21 -18.62 10.72
C CYS A 317 4.23 -18.99 9.62
N ALA A 318 5.53 -18.74 9.86
CA ALA A 318 6.59 -19.04 8.89
C ALA A 318 6.52 -20.49 8.35
N GLY A 319 6.55 -20.63 7.02
CA GLY A 319 6.36 -21.91 6.31
C GLY A 319 4.89 -22.29 6.07
N GLY A 320 3.95 -21.42 6.44
CA GLY A 320 2.52 -21.56 6.16
C GLY A 320 2.13 -21.10 4.76
N ALA A 321 0.88 -21.38 4.39
CA ALA A 321 0.22 -20.80 3.21
C ALA A 321 -0.24 -19.36 3.48
N ALA A 322 -0.85 -18.72 2.49
CA ALA A 322 -1.55 -17.45 2.71
C ALA A 322 -2.60 -17.56 3.82
N ALA A 323 -2.68 -16.50 4.62
CA ALA A 323 -3.63 -16.32 5.70
C ALA A 323 -3.86 -14.83 5.94
N ASP A 324 -5.00 -14.48 6.52
CA ASP A 324 -5.38 -13.09 6.82
C ASP A 324 -4.59 -12.49 7.98
N ASN A 325 -4.03 -13.33 8.85
CA ASN A 325 -3.42 -12.89 10.12
C ASN A 325 -1.91 -13.09 10.19
N CYS A 326 -1.25 -13.45 9.10
CA CYS A 326 0.22 -13.59 9.01
C CYS A 326 0.67 -13.79 7.55
N SER A 327 1.95 -13.57 7.27
CA SER A 327 2.48 -13.54 5.90
C SER A 327 2.98 -14.89 5.37
N GLY A 328 3.02 -15.93 6.20
CA GLY A 328 3.58 -17.24 5.81
C GLY A 328 5.11 -17.29 5.74
N ILE A 329 5.83 -16.18 5.98
CA ILE A 329 7.30 -16.13 5.96
C ILE A 329 7.90 -15.77 7.33
N GLN A 330 9.20 -16.03 7.48
CA GLN A 330 9.94 -15.57 8.66
C GLN A 330 10.18 -14.06 8.55
N GLN A 331 9.62 -13.30 9.49
CA GLN A 331 9.82 -11.85 9.67
C GLN A 331 9.52 -11.46 11.13
N ASN A 332 9.84 -10.24 11.53
CA ASN A 332 9.26 -9.64 12.72
C ASN A 332 7.91 -9.00 12.38
N THR A 333 7.10 -8.75 13.41
CA THR A 333 5.87 -7.96 13.29
C THR A 333 6.21 -6.56 12.77
N TRP A 334 5.47 -6.13 11.74
CA TRP A 334 5.56 -4.81 11.10
C TRP A 334 6.77 -4.58 10.18
N ASP A 335 7.56 -5.60 9.84
CA ASP A 335 8.76 -5.41 8.99
C ASP A 335 8.41 -4.83 7.61
N PHE A 336 7.31 -5.26 6.95
CA PHE A 336 6.91 -4.67 5.67
C PHE A 336 6.43 -3.23 5.83
N THR A 337 5.65 -2.96 6.88
CA THR A 337 5.20 -1.60 7.25
C THR A 337 6.38 -0.68 7.45
N HIS A 338 7.41 -1.10 8.19
CA HIS A 338 8.60 -0.28 8.44
C HIS A 338 9.41 0.00 7.16
N ILE A 339 9.39 -0.90 6.18
CA ILE A 339 10.04 -0.68 4.87
C ILE A 339 9.26 0.39 4.07
N PHE A 340 7.93 0.33 4.03
CA PHE A 340 7.12 1.23 3.20
C PHE A 340 6.71 2.55 3.86
N ALA A 341 6.61 2.62 5.19
CA ALA A 341 6.17 3.82 5.91
C ALA A 341 6.91 5.13 5.55
N PRO A 342 8.23 5.13 5.32
CA PRO A 342 8.96 6.34 4.93
C PRO A 342 8.54 6.93 3.58
N PHE A 343 7.83 6.17 2.72
CA PHE A 343 7.35 6.63 1.42
C PHE A 343 6.39 7.82 1.53
N THR A 344 5.64 7.88 2.63
CA THR A 344 4.66 8.94 2.87
C THR A 344 5.33 10.30 3.01
N GLY A 345 4.82 11.29 2.27
CA GLY A 345 5.31 12.68 2.35
C GLY A 345 6.56 12.95 1.52
N GLY A 346 6.93 12.03 0.62
CA GLY A 346 8.13 12.17 -0.21
C GLY A 346 9.41 12.13 0.62
N GLY A 347 9.35 11.52 1.81
CA GLY A 347 10.49 11.30 2.68
C GLY A 347 11.49 10.39 1.99
N SER A 348 12.41 10.97 1.23
CA SER A 348 13.59 10.28 0.75
C SER A 348 14.55 10.03 1.91
N THR A 349 14.14 9.24 2.90
CA THR A 349 15.11 8.27 3.40
C THR A 349 15.06 7.15 2.39
N GLN A 350 15.80 7.32 1.28
CA GLN A 350 16.34 6.15 0.61
C GLN A 350 16.93 5.29 1.73
N PRO A 351 16.48 4.03 1.94
CA PRO A 351 17.14 3.11 2.84
C PRO A 351 18.63 3.28 2.61
N GLY A 352 19.40 3.55 3.67
CA GLY A 352 20.85 3.64 3.54
C GLY A 352 21.29 2.41 2.75
N ASN A 353 22.06 2.61 1.67
CA ASN A 353 22.44 1.51 0.78
C ASN A 353 22.95 0.33 1.61
N ASP A 354 22.72 -0.90 1.20
CA ASP A 354 23.24 -2.06 1.91
C ASP A 354 23.49 -3.21 0.94
N PHE A 355 24.34 -4.15 1.35
CA PHE A 355 24.70 -5.30 0.55
C PHE A 355 24.88 -6.55 1.41
N SER A 356 24.99 -7.72 0.79
CA SER A 356 25.36 -8.97 1.45
C SER A 356 26.64 -9.56 0.86
N VAL A 357 27.30 -10.44 1.61
CA VAL A 357 28.46 -11.23 1.18
C VAL A 357 28.20 -12.69 1.50
N SER A 358 28.34 -13.58 0.53
CA SER A 358 28.18 -15.03 0.69
C SER A 358 29.23 -15.82 -0.11
N LEU A 359 29.35 -17.11 0.18
CA LEU A 359 30.28 -18.02 -0.51
C LEU A 359 29.51 -19.09 -1.27
N GLY A 360 30.00 -19.49 -2.44
CA GLY A 360 29.44 -20.62 -3.19
C GLY A 360 29.60 -21.96 -2.45
N SER A 361 30.63 -22.08 -1.63
CA SER A 361 30.83 -23.19 -0.70
C SER A 361 31.47 -22.64 0.57
N ALA A 362 30.89 -22.94 1.74
CA ALA A 362 31.34 -22.45 3.04
C ALA A 362 32.51 -23.26 3.64
N SER A 363 32.97 -24.31 2.95
CA SER A 363 34.10 -25.13 3.38
C SER A 363 34.83 -25.77 2.20
N GLY A 364 36.05 -26.24 2.45
CA GLY A 364 36.79 -27.08 1.51
C GLY A 364 38.12 -27.58 2.08
N THR A 365 38.65 -28.63 1.47
CA THR A 365 39.88 -29.32 1.91
C THR A 365 41.03 -29.03 0.95
N VAL A 366 42.22 -28.74 1.49
CA VAL A 366 43.43 -28.49 0.70
C VAL A 366 44.60 -29.30 1.24
N THR A 367 45.10 -30.26 0.46
CA THR A 367 46.35 -30.95 0.78
C THR A 367 47.52 -29.97 0.83
N ALA A 368 48.45 -30.12 1.78
CA ALA A 368 49.63 -29.27 1.91
C ALA A 368 50.41 -29.19 0.58
N GLY A 369 50.70 -27.98 0.11
CA GLY A 369 51.34 -27.69 -1.17
C GLY A 369 50.37 -27.44 -2.33
N GLN A 370 49.06 -27.58 -2.12
CA GLN A 370 48.03 -27.44 -3.15
C GLN A 370 47.16 -26.17 -2.95
N SER A 371 46.15 -26.00 -3.80
CA SER A 371 45.22 -24.88 -3.74
C SER A 371 43.76 -25.30 -4.00
N ALA A 372 42.81 -24.55 -3.45
CA ALA A 372 41.39 -24.62 -3.77
C ALA A 372 40.80 -23.22 -4.02
N THR A 373 39.63 -23.18 -4.66
CA THR A 373 38.91 -21.94 -4.91
C THR A 373 37.42 -22.09 -4.57
N THR A 374 36.77 -20.98 -4.21
CA THR A 374 35.31 -20.87 -4.06
C THR A 374 34.86 -19.49 -4.52
N SER A 375 33.62 -19.37 -4.99
CA SER A 375 33.07 -18.07 -5.39
C SER A 375 32.69 -17.24 -4.16
N VAL A 376 32.95 -15.94 -4.23
CA VAL A 376 32.42 -14.91 -3.34
C VAL A 376 31.31 -14.18 -4.10
N LYS A 377 30.11 -14.17 -3.57
CA LYS A 377 28.95 -13.50 -4.18
C LYS A 377 28.54 -12.31 -3.33
N THR A 378 28.20 -11.21 -3.98
CA THR A 378 27.59 -10.04 -3.35
C THR A 378 26.20 -9.80 -3.92
N ALA A 379 25.29 -9.22 -3.15
CA ALA A 379 23.98 -8.78 -3.62
C ALA A 379 23.60 -7.45 -2.96
N VAL A 380 22.82 -6.63 -3.65
CA VAL A 380 22.19 -5.44 -3.04
C VAL A 380 21.09 -5.91 -2.09
N THR A 381 21.12 -5.44 -0.85
CA THR A 381 20.05 -5.72 0.14
C THR A 381 19.14 -4.52 0.32
N SER A 382 19.66 -3.29 0.17
CA SER A 382 18.87 -2.06 0.13
C SER A 382 19.57 -0.94 -0.66
N GLY A 383 18.81 0.06 -1.11
CA GLY A 383 19.33 1.22 -1.82
C GLY A 383 19.97 0.87 -3.17
N GLN A 384 21.08 1.54 -3.50
CA GLN A 384 21.79 1.38 -4.78
C GLN A 384 23.02 0.48 -4.64
N ALA A 385 23.37 -0.19 -5.74
CA ALA A 385 24.60 -0.98 -5.80
C ALA A 385 25.83 -0.12 -5.51
N GLN A 386 26.62 -0.55 -4.53
CA GLN A 386 27.86 0.12 -4.12
C GLN A 386 29.08 -0.68 -4.54
N THR A 387 30.24 -0.01 -4.64
CA THR A 387 31.52 -0.70 -4.70
C THR A 387 31.80 -1.39 -3.35
N VAL A 388 31.91 -2.71 -3.39
CA VAL A 388 32.27 -3.58 -2.27
C VAL A 388 33.74 -3.94 -2.39
N ASN A 389 34.56 -3.48 -1.45
CA ASN A 389 35.96 -3.88 -1.33
C ASN A 389 36.05 -5.19 -0.54
N LEU A 390 36.65 -6.21 -1.14
CA LEU A 390 36.73 -7.56 -0.59
C LEU A 390 38.12 -7.82 -0.02
N SER A 391 38.15 -8.36 1.19
CA SER A 391 39.37 -8.82 1.87
C SER A 391 39.14 -10.17 2.52
N VAL A 392 40.24 -10.87 2.85
CA VAL A 392 40.21 -12.14 3.55
C VAL A 392 41.25 -12.15 4.68
N SER A 393 40.86 -12.67 5.84
CA SER A 393 41.71 -12.81 7.02
C SER A 393 41.58 -14.20 7.65
N GLY A 394 42.43 -14.50 8.63
CA GLY A 394 42.40 -15.78 9.38
C GLY A 394 43.31 -16.88 8.82
N ALA A 395 44.11 -16.59 7.80
CA ALA A 395 45.05 -17.56 7.24
C ALA A 395 46.18 -17.90 8.24
N PRO A 396 46.42 -19.18 8.58
CA PRO A 396 47.52 -19.59 9.44
C PRO A 396 48.88 -19.55 8.72
N ALA A 397 49.96 -19.78 9.46
CA ALA A 397 51.30 -19.90 8.89
C ALA A 397 51.35 -20.99 7.81
N GLY A 398 51.94 -20.66 6.66
CA GLY A 398 52.03 -21.58 5.52
C GLY A 398 50.77 -21.61 4.64
N VAL A 399 49.76 -20.78 4.90
CA VAL A 399 48.56 -20.63 4.06
C VAL A 399 48.46 -19.21 3.52
N THR A 400 48.13 -19.09 2.24
CA THR A 400 47.82 -17.83 1.58
C THR A 400 46.37 -17.84 1.12
N ALA A 401 45.62 -16.78 1.43
CA ALA A 401 44.24 -16.59 1.00
C ALA A 401 44.13 -15.24 0.29
N SER A 402 43.47 -15.20 -0.87
CA SER A 402 43.30 -13.99 -1.68
C SER A 402 41.95 -13.98 -2.38
N VAL A 403 41.40 -12.79 -2.62
CA VAL A 403 40.13 -12.60 -3.34
C VAL A 403 40.40 -11.76 -4.60
N SER A 404 39.94 -12.24 -5.76
CA SER A 404 40.12 -11.55 -7.04
C SER A 404 38.84 -11.59 -7.90
N PRO A 405 38.35 -10.43 -8.41
CA PRO A 405 38.85 -9.08 -8.12
C PRO A 405 38.66 -8.70 -6.65
N SER A 406 39.52 -7.82 -6.13
CA SER A 406 39.45 -7.32 -4.74
C SER A 406 38.37 -6.24 -4.54
N SER A 407 37.67 -5.84 -5.60
CA SER A 407 36.48 -5.00 -5.52
C SER A 407 35.48 -5.38 -6.60
N VAL A 408 34.20 -5.30 -6.26
CA VAL A 408 33.08 -5.57 -7.18
C VAL A 408 31.98 -4.53 -6.94
N SER A 409 31.11 -4.28 -7.93
CA SER A 409 29.82 -3.66 -7.64
C SER A 409 28.94 -4.69 -6.91
N ALA A 410 28.18 -4.30 -5.90
CA ALA A 410 27.20 -5.16 -5.25
C ALA A 410 26.26 -5.80 -6.31
N GLY A 411 26.08 -7.12 -6.24
CA GLY A 411 25.48 -7.94 -7.31
C GLY A 411 26.52 -8.67 -8.18
N GLY A 412 27.79 -8.27 -8.10
CA GLY A 412 28.92 -8.91 -8.76
C GLY A 412 29.54 -10.05 -7.93
N SER A 413 30.50 -10.74 -8.52
CA SER A 413 31.18 -11.88 -7.93
C SER A 413 32.70 -11.78 -8.02
N ALA A 414 33.38 -12.47 -7.11
CA ALA A 414 34.82 -12.65 -7.08
C ALA A 414 35.18 -14.11 -6.74
N THR A 415 36.46 -14.44 -6.80
CA THR A 415 36.97 -15.78 -6.47
C THR A 415 37.89 -15.69 -5.26
N LEU A 416 37.57 -16.44 -4.20
CA LEU A 416 38.48 -16.72 -3.09
C LEU A 416 39.41 -17.87 -3.52
N THR A 417 40.72 -17.64 -3.49
CA THR A 417 41.76 -18.65 -3.71
C THR A 417 42.52 -18.88 -2.43
N VAL A 418 42.62 -20.15 -2.00
CA VAL A 418 43.40 -20.58 -0.85
C VAL A 418 44.50 -21.51 -1.33
N ALA A 419 45.76 -21.19 -1.05
CA ALA A 419 46.92 -22.00 -1.40
C ALA A 419 47.77 -22.28 -0.16
N THR A 420 48.19 -23.53 0.00
CA THR A 420 49.00 -24.00 1.12
C THR A 420 50.43 -24.27 0.65
N THR A 421 51.40 -24.02 1.52
CA THR A 421 52.76 -24.52 1.33
C THR A 421 52.87 -25.97 1.80
N SER A 422 53.93 -26.68 1.40
CA SER A 422 54.21 -28.02 1.92
C SER A 422 54.49 -28.07 3.43
N ALA A 423 54.80 -26.93 4.04
CA ALA A 423 55.03 -26.77 5.47
C ALA A 423 53.78 -26.34 6.26
N ALA A 424 52.63 -26.18 5.60
CA ALA A 424 51.37 -25.86 6.27
C ALA A 424 51.01 -26.99 7.24
N ALA A 425 50.73 -26.64 8.50
CA ALA A 425 50.31 -27.62 9.49
C ALA A 425 48.91 -28.15 9.14
N SER A 426 48.70 -29.46 9.29
CA SER A 426 47.36 -30.04 9.20
C SER A 426 46.48 -29.50 10.32
N GLY A 427 45.27 -29.10 9.99
CA GLY A 427 44.31 -28.58 10.97
C GLY A 427 43.11 -27.97 10.28
N THR A 428 42.11 -27.62 11.09
CA THR A 428 40.94 -26.88 10.62
C THR A 428 41.09 -25.42 10.97
N TYR A 429 40.92 -24.55 9.97
CA TYR A 429 41.10 -23.11 10.08
C TYR A 429 39.88 -22.37 9.57
N THR A 430 39.51 -21.27 10.23
CA THR A 430 38.42 -20.40 9.79
C THR A 430 39.01 -19.18 9.08
N LEU A 431 38.68 -19.04 7.80
CA LEU A 431 38.94 -17.84 7.03
C LEU A 431 37.69 -16.96 7.02
N THR A 432 37.85 -15.65 7.12
CA THR A 432 36.74 -14.69 7.06
C THR A 432 36.90 -13.82 5.83
N VAL A 433 35.94 -13.89 4.91
CA VAL A 433 35.84 -12.95 3.77
C VAL A 433 34.98 -11.78 4.20
N THR A 434 35.52 -10.57 4.12
CA THR A 434 34.82 -9.33 4.49
C THR A 434 34.63 -8.48 3.24
N GLY A 435 33.40 -8.06 2.98
CA GLY A 435 33.09 -6.97 2.05
C GLY A 435 32.88 -5.68 2.83
N SER A 436 33.47 -4.58 2.36
CA SER A 436 33.30 -3.24 2.95
C SER A 436 32.90 -2.22 1.89
N SER A 437 31.86 -1.46 2.15
CA SER A 437 31.40 -0.35 1.31
C SER A 437 31.19 0.91 2.17
N ALA A 438 30.70 2.00 1.55
CA ALA A 438 30.32 3.20 2.28
C ALA A 438 29.15 3.00 3.27
N SER A 439 28.38 1.91 3.14
CA SER A 439 27.25 1.63 4.05
C SER A 439 27.57 0.74 5.23
N GLY A 440 28.72 0.07 5.24
CA GLY A 440 29.08 -0.86 6.29
C GLY A 440 29.91 -2.02 5.77
N SER A 441 30.04 -3.05 6.61
CA SER A 441 30.79 -4.27 6.29
C SER A 441 29.96 -5.51 6.60
N HIS A 442 30.04 -6.49 5.70
CA HIS A 442 29.41 -7.81 5.85
C HIS A 442 30.45 -8.90 5.63
N SER A 443 30.24 -10.06 6.25
CA SER A 443 31.24 -11.14 6.19
C SER A 443 30.63 -12.52 6.01
N ALA A 444 31.39 -13.40 5.36
CA ALA A 444 31.11 -14.83 5.27
C ALA A 444 32.34 -15.63 5.75
N THR A 445 32.10 -16.74 6.43
CA THR A 445 33.16 -17.61 6.95
C THR A 445 33.37 -18.83 6.07
N TYR A 446 34.63 -19.18 5.82
CA TYR A 446 35.06 -20.36 5.10
C TYR A 446 35.87 -21.29 6.01
N THR A 447 35.45 -22.54 6.14
CA THR A 447 36.17 -23.57 6.91
C THR A 447 37.15 -24.30 6.00
N LEU A 448 38.46 -24.07 6.21
CA LEU A 448 39.56 -24.75 5.53
C LEU A 448 39.97 -25.98 6.34
N THR A 449 40.14 -27.13 5.68
CA THR A 449 40.67 -28.37 6.29
C THR A 449 41.89 -28.90 5.55
#